data_AF-A0A934R165-F1
#
_entry.id   AF-A0A934R165-F1
#
_cell.length_a   1.000
_cell.length_b   1.000
_cell.length_c   1.000
_cell.angle_alpha   90.00
_cell.angle_beta   90.00
_cell.angle_gamma   90.00
#
_symmetry.space_group_name_H-M   'P 1'
#
loop_
_entity.id
_entity.type
_entity.pdbx_description
1 polymer ?
#
loop_
_entity_poly.entity_id
_entity_poly.type
_entity_poly.pdbx_seq_one_letter_code
_entity_poly.pdbx_strand_id
1 'polypeptide(L)'
;MQADQIPWLEPDSAAVFAAAMSLWTACHAEQKRIPTLNLGACCNGMDQLMREVMRIAEVFEKWACGNVLFERLDDVWPYMMQDRFGAACLHLMGANDLAGFTQADCARVALWLGLPIR
;
A
#
# COMPACT_ATOMS: atom_id res chain seq x y z
N MET A 1 -1.22 -33.48 4.14
CA MET A 1 -1.17 -32.18 4.85
C MET A 1 -1.88 -31.16 3.98
N GLN A 2 -3.17 -30.96 4.24
CA GLN A 2 -3.97 -29.93 3.58
C GLN A 2 -3.62 -28.59 4.21
N ALA A 3 -3.24 -27.63 3.38
CA ALA A 3 -3.19 -26.23 3.79
C ALA A 3 -4.65 -25.80 4.02
N ASP A 4 -5.00 -25.52 5.27
CA ASP A 4 -6.24 -24.83 5.61
C ASP A 4 -6.19 -23.43 4.98
N GLN A 5 -6.74 -23.31 3.78
CA GLN A 5 -7.06 -22.03 3.19
C GLN A 5 -8.21 -21.45 4.02
N ILE A 6 -7.94 -20.41 4.80
CA ILE A 6 -8.99 -19.61 5.45
C ILE A 6 -9.80 -18.98 4.32
N PRO A 7 -11.07 -19.38 4.07
CA PRO A 7 -11.69 -19.15 2.76
C PRO A 7 -12.21 -17.72 2.54
N TRP A 8 -12.08 -16.81 3.52
CA TRP A 8 -12.83 -15.55 3.53
C TRP A 8 -12.10 -14.35 4.18
N LEU A 9 -10.79 -14.18 3.98
CA LEU A 9 -10.24 -12.83 4.19
C LEU A 9 -10.54 -12.00 2.94
N GLU A 10 -11.75 -11.45 2.89
CA GLU A 10 -12.03 -10.34 1.99
C GLU A 10 -11.22 -9.11 2.45
N PRO A 11 -10.78 -8.27 1.51
CA PRO A 11 -10.09 -7.03 1.85
C PRO A 11 -10.88 -6.20 2.87
N ASP A 12 -10.22 -5.78 3.96
CA ASP A 12 -10.84 -4.85 4.90
C ASP A 12 -10.90 -3.45 4.28
N SER A 13 -12.10 -2.97 4.00
CA SER A 13 -12.32 -1.62 3.46
C SER A 13 -11.67 -0.51 4.30
N ALA A 14 -11.58 -0.67 5.63
CA ALA A 14 -10.91 0.28 6.49
C ALA A 14 -9.39 0.26 6.27
N ALA A 15 -8.80 -0.92 6.10
CA ALA A 15 -7.38 -1.08 5.80
C ALA A 15 -7.04 -0.54 4.40
N VAL A 16 -7.87 -0.82 3.39
CA VAL A 16 -7.71 -0.26 2.04
C VAL A 16 -7.74 1.26 2.08
N PHE A 17 -8.75 1.85 2.73
CA PHE A 17 -8.88 3.29 2.83
C PHE A 17 -7.69 3.92 3.58
N ALA A 18 -7.30 3.34 4.71
CA ALA A 18 -6.16 3.79 5.50
C ALA A 18 -4.85 3.76 4.69
N ALA A 19 -4.58 2.65 3.99
CA ALA A 19 -3.43 2.48 3.12
C ALA A 19 -3.42 3.52 1.98
N ALA A 20 -4.56 3.70 1.30
CA ALA A 20 -4.71 4.70 0.25
C ALA A 20 -4.43 6.11 0.77
N MET A 21 -5.01 6.49 1.91
CA MET A 21 -4.77 7.80 2.51
C MET A 21 -3.31 8.01 2.93
N SER A 22 -2.66 6.96 3.44
CA SER A 22 -1.23 6.97 3.74
C SER A 22 -0.40 7.32 2.51
N LEU A 23 -0.62 6.60 1.40
CA LEU A 23 0.12 6.80 0.16
C LEU A 23 -0.19 8.15 -0.50
N TRP A 24 -1.46 8.56 -0.56
CA TRP A 24 -1.84 9.88 -1.05
C TRP A 24 -1.10 11.01 -0.31
N THR A 25 -1.08 10.93 1.02
CA THR A 25 -0.42 11.91 1.87
C THR A 25 1.10 11.90 1.67
N ALA A 26 1.69 10.72 1.54
CA ALA A 26 3.12 10.55 1.29
C ALA A 26 3.52 11.15 -0.07
N CYS A 27 2.74 10.94 -1.13
CA CYS A 27 2.98 11.53 -2.45
C CYS A 27 3.00 13.06 -2.38
N HIS A 28 2.02 13.66 -1.71
CA HIS A 28 1.97 15.11 -1.54
C HIS A 28 3.09 15.66 -0.66
N ALA A 29 3.52 14.92 0.36
CA ALA A 29 4.69 15.29 1.14
C ALA A 29 5.96 15.25 0.28
N GLU A 30 6.10 14.24 -0.58
CA GLU A 30 7.23 14.13 -1.52
C GLU A 30 7.23 15.27 -2.55
N GLN A 31 6.08 15.62 -3.12
CA GLN A 31 5.94 16.76 -4.03
C GLN A 31 6.39 18.08 -3.39
N LYS A 32 6.06 18.31 -2.11
CA LYS A 32 6.53 19.50 -1.38
C LYS A 32 8.05 19.51 -1.19
N ARG A 33 8.68 18.33 -1.15
CA ARG A 33 10.13 18.16 -0.95
C ARG A 33 10.91 18.22 -2.28
N ILE A 34 10.30 17.80 -3.39
CA ILE A 34 10.94 17.72 -4.71
C ILE A 34 10.28 18.74 -5.65
N PRO A 35 10.87 19.93 -5.86
CA PRO A 35 10.25 21.00 -6.65
C PRO A 35 9.95 20.65 -8.11
N THR A 36 10.66 19.68 -8.67
CA THR A 36 10.47 19.19 -10.04
C THR A 36 9.40 18.12 -10.18
N LEU A 37 8.92 17.56 -9.06
CA LEU A 37 7.86 16.57 -9.06
C LEU A 37 6.51 17.27 -9.25
N ASN A 38 5.80 16.91 -10.32
CA ASN A 38 4.44 17.39 -10.56
C ASN A 38 3.51 16.19 -10.69
N LEU A 39 2.90 15.80 -9.57
CA LEU A 39 2.00 14.64 -9.51
C LEU A 39 0.85 14.73 -10.54
N GLY A 40 0.31 15.94 -10.75
CA GLY A 40 -0.75 16.15 -11.73
C GLY A 40 -0.29 15.89 -13.16
N ALA A 41 0.94 16.27 -13.51
CA ALA A 41 1.49 15.98 -14.83
C ALA A 41 1.88 14.51 -14.98
N CYS A 42 2.46 13.90 -13.95
CA CYS A 42 2.98 12.53 -13.98
C CYS A 42 1.86 11.48 -14.00
N CYS A 43 0.74 11.76 -13.35
CA CYS A 43 -0.39 10.83 -13.28
C CYS A 43 -1.51 11.15 -14.28
N ASN A 44 -1.34 12.08 -15.23
CA ASN A 44 -2.44 12.56 -16.10
C ASN A 44 -3.63 13.16 -15.32
N GLY A 45 -3.35 13.82 -14.19
CA GLY A 45 -4.33 14.46 -13.32
C GLY A 45 -4.43 13.83 -11.93
N MET A 46 -5.01 14.58 -11.00
CA MET A 46 -5.15 14.16 -9.60
C MET A 46 -6.14 13.01 -9.41
N ASP A 47 -7.18 12.93 -10.25
CA ASP A 47 -8.17 11.85 -10.20
C ASP A 47 -7.53 10.50 -10.54
N GLN A 48 -6.63 10.49 -11.52
CA GLN A 48 -5.92 9.28 -11.90
C GLN A 48 -4.90 8.89 -10.82
N LEU A 49 -4.23 9.85 -10.17
CA LEU A 49 -3.42 9.54 -8.98
C LEU A 49 -4.25 8.85 -7.90
N MET A 50 -5.46 9.36 -7.60
CA MET A 50 -6.34 8.73 -6.61
C MET A 50 -6.73 7.31 -7.01
N ARG A 51 -7.02 7.07 -8.30
CA ARG A 51 -7.29 5.72 -8.82
C ARG A 51 -6.11 4.77 -8.61
N GLU A 52 -4.89 5.22 -8.91
CA GLU A 52 -3.70 4.39 -8.70
C GLU A 52 -3.46 4.10 -7.21
N VAL A 53 -3.62 5.10 -6.36
CA VAL A 53 -3.46 4.94 -4.91
C VAL A 53 -4.47 3.93 -4.34
N MET A 54 -5.74 4.03 -4.74
CA MET A 54 -6.77 3.06 -4.34
C MET A 54 -6.47 1.66 -4.87
N ARG A 55 -6.08 1.54 -6.15
CA ARG A 55 -5.71 0.25 -6.77
C ARG A 55 -4.56 -0.41 -6.02
N ILE A 56 -3.52 0.34 -5.67
CA ILE A 56 -2.36 -0.16 -4.94
C ILE A 56 -2.76 -0.67 -3.56
N ALA A 57 -3.57 0.09 -2.83
CA ALA A 57 -4.09 -0.31 -1.53
C ALA A 57 -4.91 -1.61 -1.61
N GLU A 58 -5.81 -1.73 -2.58
CA GLU A 58 -6.60 -2.95 -2.81
C GLU A 58 -5.74 -4.16 -3.18
N VAL A 59 -4.76 -3.97 -4.07
CA VAL A 59 -3.84 -5.03 -4.49
C VAL A 59 -3.01 -5.52 -3.31
N PHE A 60 -2.51 -4.60 -2.49
CA PHE A 60 -1.74 -4.94 -1.31
C PHE A 60 -2.59 -5.64 -0.26
N GLU A 61 -3.76 -5.11 0.06
CA GLU A 61 -4.66 -5.70 1.05
C GLU A 61 -5.05 -7.12 0.66
N LYS A 62 -5.47 -7.33 -0.60
CA LYS A 62 -5.80 -8.66 -1.11
C LYS A 62 -4.61 -9.62 -1.03
N TRP A 63 -3.40 -9.13 -1.28
CA TRP A 63 -2.20 -9.94 -1.10
C TRP A 63 -1.94 -10.24 0.39
N ALA A 64 -2.10 -9.25 1.27
CA ALA A 64 -1.86 -9.39 2.70
C ALA A 64 -2.78 -10.43 3.34
N CYS A 65 -4.07 -10.46 2.95
CA CYS A 65 -5.05 -11.46 3.36
C CYS A 65 -4.55 -12.92 3.24
N GLY A 66 -3.75 -13.22 2.20
CA GLY A 66 -3.19 -14.55 1.95
C GLY A 66 -1.82 -14.80 2.57
N ASN A 67 -1.06 -13.75 2.88
CA ASN A 67 0.39 -13.84 3.14
C ASN A 67 0.82 -13.32 4.51
N VAL A 68 0.07 -12.42 5.14
CA VAL A 68 0.40 -11.84 6.45
C VAL A 68 -0.23 -12.67 7.58
N LEU A 69 0.55 -12.88 8.64
CA LEU A 69 0.11 -13.49 9.90
C LEU A 69 -0.44 -12.42 10.83
N PHE A 70 -1.68 -11.99 10.59
CA PHE A 70 -2.32 -10.88 11.32
C PHE A 70 -2.38 -11.10 12.84
N GLU A 71 -2.47 -12.35 13.29
CA GLU A 71 -2.47 -12.74 14.70
C GLU A 71 -1.13 -12.48 15.42
N ARG A 72 -0.07 -12.19 14.67
CA ARG A 72 1.26 -11.85 15.20
C ARG A 72 1.58 -10.37 15.13
N LEU A 73 0.62 -9.53 14.71
CA LEU A 73 0.78 -8.09 14.72
C LEU A 73 0.52 -7.54 16.13
N ASP A 74 1.39 -6.65 16.57
CA ASP A 74 1.23 -5.93 17.85
C ASP A 74 0.29 -4.71 17.72
N ASP A 75 0.02 -4.25 16.49
CA ASP A 75 -0.81 -3.10 16.17
C ASP A 75 -2.08 -3.48 15.40
N VAL A 76 -3.10 -2.62 15.50
CA VAL A 76 -4.32 -2.72 14.70
C VAL A 76 -4.02 -2.43 13.23
N TRP A 77 -4.38 -3.37 12.35
CA TRP A 77 -3.98 -3.38 10.95
C TRP A 77 -4.27 -2.06 10.18
N PRO A 78 -5.50 -1.53 10.15
CA PRO A 78 -5.75 -0.24 9.49
C PRO A 78 -4.89 0.93 10.00
N TYR A 79 -4.60 0.99 11.31
CA TYR A 79 -3.79 2.09 11.86
C TYR A 79 -2.33 1.97 11.46
N MET A 80 -1.78 0.76 11.50
CA MET A 80 -0.43 0.49 10.98
C MET A 80 -0.32 0.88 9.49
N MET A 81 -1.34 0.55 8.69
CA MET A 81 -1.38 0.89 7.27
C MET A 81 -1.45 2.41 7.06
N GLN A 82 -2.30 3.11 7.82
CA GLN A 82 -2.40 4.57 7.76
C GLN A 82 -1.06 5.26 8.03
N ASP A 83 -0.33 4.79 9.04
CA ASP A 83 0.89 5.46 9.50
C ASP A 83 2.12 5.17 8.64
N ARG A 84 2.20 3.96 8.07
CA ARG A 84 3.47 3.45 7.51
C ARG A 84 3.44 3.08 6.04
N PHE A 85 2.27 2.75 5.49
CA PHE A 85 2.17 2.15 4.14
C PHE A 85 2.69 3.07 3.03
N GLY A 86 2.27 4.33 3.03
CA GLY A 86 2.64 5.28 1.98
C GLY A 86 4.16 5.49 1.89
N ALA A 87 4.82 5.62 3.05
CA ALA A 87 6.27 5.73 3.12
C ALA A 87 6.97 4.45 2.63
N ALA A 88 6.43 3.27 2.96
CA ALA A 88 6.95 1.99 2.49
C ALA A 88 6.91 1.88 0.96
N CYS A 89 5.78 2.24 0.35
CA CYS A 89 5.64 2.25 -1.10
C CYS A 89 6.62 3.22 -1.76
N LEU A 90 6.68 4.46 -1.28
CA LEU A 90 7.56 5.49 -1.86
C LEU A 90 9.05 5.24 -1.64
N HIS A 91 9.41 4.40 -0.67
CA HIS A 91 10.78 3.94 -0.52
C HIS A 91 11.20 2.98 -1.64
N LEU A 92 10.26 2.20 -2.19
CA LEU A 92 10.55 1.17 -3.19
C LEU A 92 10.41 1.68 -4.63
N MET A 93 9.55 2.67 -4.84
CA MET A 93 9.30 3.30 -6.13
C MET A 93 8.94 4.77 -5.94
N GLY A 94 9.33 5.65 -6.85
CA GLY A 94 8.96 7.07 -6.75
C GLY A 94 7.47 7.28 -7.03
N ALA A 95 6.93 8.42 -6.64
CA ALA A 95 5.53 8.77 -6.92
C ALA A 95 5.16 8.75 -8.42
N ASN A 96 6.15 8.86 -9.33
CA ASN A 96 5.96 8.79 -10.77
C ASN A 96 5.73 7.36 -11.29
N ASP A 97 6.15 6.36 -10.52
CA ASP A 97 6.19 4.96 -10.95
C ASP A 97 5.03 4.14 -10.37
N LEU A 98 4.11 4.78 -9.64
CA LEU A 98 2.97 4.12 -8.96
C LEU A 98 2.12 3.27 -9.91
N ALA A 99 1.92 3.71 -11.15
CA ALA A 99 1.18 2.96 -12.16
C ALA A 99 1.79 1.57 -12.44
N GLY A 100 3.10 1.41 -12.20
CA GLY A 100 3.82 0.15 -12.36
C GLY A 100 3.71 -0.81 -11.17
N PHE A 101 3.06 -0.44 -10.07
CA PHE A 101 2.96 -1.29 -8.88
C PHE A 101 2.23 -2.60 -9.18
N THR A 102 2.88 -3.72 -8.86
CA THR A 102 2.39 -5.09 -9.09
C THR A 102 2.27 -5.89 -7.80
N GLN A 103 1.67 -7.08 -7.89
CA GLN A 103 1.60 -8.01 -6.76
C GLN A 103 2.98 -8.46 -6.25
N ALA A 104 4.01 -8.46 -7.11
CA ALA A 104 5.37 -8.79 -6.71
C ALA A 104 5.98 -7.74 -5.76
N ASP A 105 5.53 -6.49 -5.86
CA ASP A 105 5.97 -5.40 -4.99
C ASP A 105 5.36 -5.50 -3.59
N CYS A 106 4.22 -6.18 -3.43
CA CYS A 106 3.57 -6.37 -2.13
C CYS A 106 4.50 -7.05 -1.11
N ALA A 107 5.24 -8.08 -1.53
CA ALA A 107 6.20 -8.76 -0.66
C ALA A 107 7.32 -7.81 -0.20
N ARG A 108 7.79 -6.93 -1.09
CA ARG A 108 8.84 -5.94 -0.78
C ARG A 108 8.33 -4.88 0.20
N VAL A 109 7.11 -4.40 0.00
CA VAL A 109 6.43 -3.47 0.92
C VAL A 109 6.27 -4.12 2.30
N ALA A 110 5.81 -5.37 2.35
CA ALA A 110 5.63 -6.11 3.59
C ALA A 110 6.95 -6.30 4.36
N LEU A 111 8.04 -6.62 3.67
CA LEU A 111 9.38 -6.70 4.26
C LEU A 111 9.84 -5.36 4.84
N TRP A 112 9.60 -4.26 4.13
CA TRP A 112 9.94 -2.93 4.62
C TRP A 112 9.13 -2.52 5.85
N LEU A 113 7.84 -2.88 5.86
CA LEU A 113 6.95 -2.70 7.01
C LEU A 113 7.32 -3.60 8.20
N GLY A 114 8.13 -4.65 7.97
CA GLY A 114 8.51 -5.63 8.98
C GLY A 114 7.34 -6.57 9.32
N LEU A 115 6.45 -6.82 8.37
CA LEU A 115 5.28 -7.66 8.61
C LEU A 115 5.67 -9.13 8.78
N PRO A 116 5.03 -9.85 9.70
CA PRO A 116 5.18 -11.30 9.81
C PRO A 116 4.47 -11.96 8.62
N ILE A 117 5.25 -12.45 7.67
CA ILE A 117 4.76 -13.19 6.49
C ILE A 117 4.83 -14.70 6.72
N ARG A 118 3.95 -15.43 6.05
CA ARG A 118 3.90 -16.91 6.02
C ARG A 118 5.09 -17.52 5.30
#